data_AF-A0A2N9MRB3-F1
#
_entry.id   AF-A0A2N9MRB3-F1
#
_cell.length_a   1.000
_cell.length_b   1.000
_cell.length_c   1.000
_cell.angle_alpha   90.00
_cell.angle_beta   90.00
_cell.angle_gamma   90.00
#
_symmetry.space_group_name_H-M   'P 1'
#
loop_
_entity.id
_entity.type
_entity.pdbx_description
1 polymer ?
#
loop_
_entity_poly.entity_id
_entity_poly.type
_entity_poly.pdbx_seq_one_letter_code
_entity_poly.pdbx_strand_id
1 'polypeptide(L)'
;MTRLYGTEPRFIFDPVDASNRPVAGYHDNALVFWPLYPQFLRDLFTRAFTEGLHDAGHGRVREGEWRAAMVKLRDSILYCGACGTENFYDSDSLRASGRDAGLCWTCGARIQLPYRLRVGRSTVMLNYDTQLFPHHIDERAANDFSRPVAVVTRHPQQASVWGLKNVSQERWSFCKSIDSRPMELLPGQSLTLESGLRINFGRLEGEVRI
;
A
#
# COMPACT_ATOMS: atom_id res chain seq x y z
N MET A 1 36.20 -0.07 -6.54
CA MET A 1 34.87 0.02 -5.89
C MET A 1 34.74 1.22 -4.94
N THR A 2 35.79 1.63 -4.23
CA THR A 2 35.77 2.76 -3.26
C THR A 2 35.20 4.06 -3.81
N ARG A 3 35.39 4.33 -5.11
CA ARG A 3 34.87 5.55 -5.75
C ARG A 3 33.35 5.62 -5.75
N LEU A 4 32.66 4.59 -6.25
CA LEU A 4 31.19 4.56 -6.38
C LEU A 4 30.46 4.38 -5.04
N TYR A 5 31.11 3.80 -4.03
CA TYR A 5 30.49 3.52 -2.72
C TYR A 5 31.00 4.40 -1.58
N GLY A 6 31.98 5.29 -1.84
CA GLY A 6 32.66 6.04 -0.80
C GLY A 6 32.84 7.51 -1.14
N THR A 7 33.63 7.82 -2.17
CA THR A 7 34.04 9.21 -2.44
C THR A 7 33.11 9.95 -3.41
N GLU A 8 32.47 9.22 -4.32
CA GLU A 8 31.51 9.75 -5.30
C GLU A 8 30.27 8.83 -5.34
N PRO A 9 29.50 8.72 -4.24
CA PRO A 9 28.25 7.99 -4.26
C PRO A 9 27.29 8.66 -5.25
N ARG A 10 26.75 7.87 -6.18
CA ARG A 10 25.77 8.34 -7.18
C ARG A 10 24.57 7.42 -7.17
N PHE A 11 23.38 8.00 -7.06
CA PHE A 11 22.16 7.24 -7.19
C PHE A 11 21.97 6.81 -8.64
N ILE A 12 21.85 5.51 -8.89
CA ILE A 12 21.69 4.97 -10.25
C ILE A 12 20.44 5.50 -10.97
N PHE A 13 19.46 6.04 -10.22
CA PHE A 13 18.27 6.73 -10.74
C PHE A 13 18.25 8.24 -10.42
N ASP A 14 19.41 8.86 -10.18
CA ASP A 14 19.51 10.32 -9.99
C ASP A 14 18.89 11.07 -11.18
N PRO A 15 17.90 11.95 -11.00
CA PRO A 15 17.18 12.59 -12.10
C PRO A 15 18.03 13.55 -12.94
N VAL A 16 19.15 14.06 -12.40
CA VAL A 16 20.00 15.06 -13.06
C VAL A 16 21.38 14.52 -13.46
N ASP A 17 21.79 13.37 -12.91
CA ASP A 17 23.04 12.68 -13.24
C ASP A 17 22.80 11.26 -13.77
N ALA A 18 23.10 11.06 -15.05
CA ALA A 18 22.94 9.77 -15.72
C ALA A 18 24.24 8.95 -15.86
N SER A 19 25.36 9.41 -15.27
CA SER A 19 26.70 8.85 -15.50
C SER A 19 26.88 7.41 -15.04
N ASN A 20 26.04 6.92 -14.12
CA ASN A 20 26.06 5.54 -13.62
C ASN A 20 24.70 4.81 -13.78
N ARG A 21 23.90 5.20 -14.78
CA ARG A 21 22.61 4.55 -15.07
C ARG A 21 22.75 3.04 -15.21
N PRO A 22 21.72 2.26 -14.81
CA PRO A 22 21.67 0.82 -15.08
C PRO A 22 21.79 0.55 -16.59
N VAL A 23 22.49 -0.53 -16.95
CA VAL A 23 22.75 -0.90 -18.35
C VAL A 23 21.96 -2.17 -18.65
N ALA A 24 21.19 -2.15 -19.74
CA ALA A 24 20.41 -3.31 -20.18
C ALA A 24 21.32 -4.52 -20.48
N GLY A 25 20.88 -5.71 -20.10
CA GLY A 25 21.64 -6.96 -20.15
C GLY A 25 22.58 -7.20 -18.95
N TYR A 26 22.83 -6.18 -18.13
CA TYR A 26 23.69 -6.28 -16.93
C TYR A 26 22.94 -5.95 -15.64
N HIS A 27 22.09 -4.92 -15.68
CA HIS A 27 21.38 -4.38 -14.51
C HIS A 27 19.86 -4.45 -14.69
N ASP A 28 19.37 -5.50 -15.35
CA ASP A 28 17.96 -5.64 -15.75
C ASP A 28 17.01 -5.57 -14.57
N ASN A 29 17.35 -6.16 -13.42
CA ASN A 29 16.50 -6.08 -12.22
C ASN A 29 16.24 -4.63 -11.78
N ALA A 30 17.25 -3.75 -11.84
CA ALA A 30 17.06 -2.36 -11.48
C ALA A 30 16.10 -1.68 -12.47
N LEU A 31 16.29 -1.93 -13.78
CA LEU A 31 15.45 -1.37 -14.85
C LEU A 31 14.01 -1.88 -14.79
N VAL A 32 13.82 -3.16 -14.44
CA VAL A 32 12.50 -3.80 -14.34
C VAL A 32 11.78 -3.35 -13.06
N PHE A 33 12.44 -3.33 -11.91
CA PHE A 33 11.77 -3.10 -10.63
C PHE A 33 11.55 -1.62 -10.28
N TRP A 34 12.47 -0.73 -10.66
CA TRP A 34 12.30 0.69 -10.37
C TRP A 34 10.95 1.29 -10.82
N PRO A 35 10.47 1.05 -12.05
CA PRO A 35 9.18 1.57 -12.48
C PRO A 35 7.98 0.93 -11.75
N LEU A 36 8.14 -0.23 -11.11
CA LEU A 36 7.07 -0.91 -10.36
C LEU A 36 6.73 -0.21 -9.06
N TYR A 37 7.73 0.39 -8.41
CA TYR A 37 7.53 1.03 -7.12
C TYR A 37 6.68 2.30 -7.29
N PRO A 38 5.69 2.53 -6.41
CA PRO A 38 4.89 3.74 -6.42
C PRO A 38 5.73 5.02 -6.34
N GLN A 39 5.22 6.10 -6.91
CA GLN A 39 5.94 7.38 -7.01
C GLN A 39 6.45 7.87 -5.65
N PHE A 40 5.63 7.78 -4.59
CA PHE A 40 6.03 8.24 -3.26
C PHE A 40 7.29 7.55 -2.72
N LEU A 41 7.51 6.27 -3.08
CA LEU A 41 8.70 5.54 -2.66
C LEU A 41 9.90 5.97 -3.49
N ARG A 42 9.70 6.14 -4.80
CA ARG A 42 10.74 6.63 -5.71
C ARG A 42 11.22 8.03 -5.34
N ASP A 43 10.29 8.92 -4.98
CA ASP A 43 10.61 10.27 -4.50
C ASP A 43 11.43 10.22 -3.22
N LEU A 44 11.06 9.34 -2.28
CA LEU A 44 11.78 9.18 -1.02
C LEU A 44 13.22 8.69 -1.23
N PHE A 45 13.40 7.67 -2.08
CA PHE A 45 14.71 7.16 -2.47
C PHE A 45 15.53 8.21 -3.20
N THR A 46 14.91 8.93 -4.14
CA THR A 46 15.58 10.00 -4.88
C THR A 46 16.11 11.05 -3.92
N ARG A 47 15.25 11.61 -3.06
CA ARG A 47 15.67 12.61 -2.07
C ARG A 47 16.76 12.07 -1.12
N ALA A 48 16.62 10.85 -0.63
CA ALA A 48 17.61 10.26 0.28
C ALA A 48 18.99 10.09 -0.35
N PHE A 49 19.04 9.66 -1.61
CA PHE A 49 20.26 9.31 -2.32
C PHE A 49 20.74 10.41 -3.30
N THR A 50 20.14 11.59 -3.28
CA THR A 50 20.63 12.80 -3.97
C THR A 50 20.87 13.92 -2.97
N GLU A 51 19.88 14.80 -2.74
CA GLU A 51 19.96 15.94 -1.82
C GLU A 51 20.39 15.50 -0.41
N GLY A 52 19.87 14.37 0.08
CA GLY A 52 20.18 13.81 1.39
C GLY A 52 21.63 13.33 1.57
N LEU A 53 22.37 13.09 0.48
CA LEU A 53 23.80 12.80 0.56
C LEU A 53 24.63 14.06 0.84
N HIS A 54 24.13 15.24 0.43
CA HIS A 54 24.88 16.50 0.45
C HIS A 54 24.40 17.46 1.55
N ASP A 55 23.13 17.43 1.92
CA ASP A 55 22.56 18.25 2.99
C ASP A 55 22.22 17.39 4.22
N ALA A 56 23.17 17.35 5.16
CA ALA A 56 22.99 16.64 6.42
C ALA A 56 21.98 17.29 7.38
N GLY A 57 21.70 18.59 7.22
CA GLY A 57 20.83 19.35 8.13
C GLY A 57 19.34 19.22 7.79
N HIS A 58 19.00 19.22 6.51
CA HIS A 58 17.59 19.25 6.06
C HIS A 58 17.25 18.22 4.97
N GLY A 59 18.22 17.73 4.20
CA GLY A 59 17.98 16.82 3.08
C GLY A 59 17.83 15.34 3.46
N ARG A 60 18.34 14.94 4.64
CA ARG A 60 18.32 13.53 5.07
C ARG A 60 16.92 13.07 5.44
N VAL A 61 16.49 11.98 4.80
CA VAL A 61 15.25 11.29 5.15
C VAL A 61 15.37 10.64 6.52
N ARG A 62 14.44 10.97 7.41
CA ARG A 62 14.41 10.49 8.79
C ARG A 62 13.86 9.08 8.87
N GLU A 63 14.19 8.36 9.94
CA GLU A 63 13.65 7.01 10.20
C GLU A 63 12.12 6.97 10.13
N GLY A 64 11.43 7.93 10.74
CA GLY A 64 9.95 7.98 10.73
C GLY A 64 9.36 8.08 9.32
N GLU A 65 10.04 8.76 8.39
CA GLU A 65 9.61 8.86 6.99
C GLU A 65 9.81 7.54 6.26
N TRP A 66 10.95 6.87 6.50
CA TRP A 66 11.18 5.52 5.98
C TRP A 66 10.12 4.54 6.48
N ARG A 67 9.84 4.52 7.78
CA ARG A 67 8.82 3.63 8.36
C ARG A 67 7.46 3.90 7.74
N ALA A 68 7.02 5.17 7.68
CA ALA A 68 5.75 5.54 7.06
C ALA A 68 5.65 5.11 5.59
N ALA A 69 6.72 5.27 4.82
CA ALA A 69 6.74 4.84 3.42
C ALA A 69 6.71 3.33 3.26
N MET A 70 7.42 2.57 4.10
CA MET A 70 7.40 1.10 4.05
C MET A 70 6.04 0.54 4.47
N VAL A 71 5.36 1.13 5.45
CA VAL A 71 3.98 0.79 5.79
C VAL A 71 3.05 1.07 4.60
N LYS A 72 3.12 2.27 4.02
CA LYS A 72 2.32 2.63 2.85
C LYS A 72 2.58 1.71 1.65
N LEU A 73 3.82 1.27 1.44
CA LEU A 73 4.20 0.35 0.37
C LEU A 73 3.62 -1.05 0.60
N ARG A 74 3.68 -1.55 1.84
CA ARG A 74 3.06 -2.82 2.21
C ARG A 74 1.56 -2.78 1.97
N ASP A 75 0.90 -1.70 2.36
CA ASP A 75 -0.55 -1.52 2.21
C ASP A 75 -1.00 -1.38 0.76
N SER A 76 -0.07 -1.03 -0.14
CA SER A 76 -0.33 -0.89 -1.57
C SER A 76 -0.13 -2.18 -2.37
N ILE A 77 0.33 -3.28 -1.77
CA ILE A 77 0.49 -4.56 -2.45
C ILE A 77 -0.87 -5.06 -2.95
N LEU A 78 -0.94 -5.48 -4.20
CA LEU A 78 -2.09 -6.18 -4.79
C LEU A 78 -1.61 -7.37 -5.60
N TYR A 79 -2.45 -8.39 -5.75
CA TYR A 79 -2.10 -9.58 -6.54
C TYR A 79 -2.70 -9.52 -7.94
N CYS A 80 -1.92 -9.93 -8.94
CA CYS A 80 -2.44 -10.16 -10.28
C CYS A 80 -3.44 -11.33 -10.27
N GLY A 81 -4.67 -11.10 -10.71
CA GLY A 81 -5.69 -12.15 -10.79
C GLY A 81 -5.37 -13.29 -11.79
N ALA A 82 -4.41 -13.11 -12.70
CA ALA A 82 -4.04 -14.10 -13.70
C ALA A 82 -2.86 -15.00 -13.27
N CYS A 83 -1.79 -14.43 -12.69
CA CYS A 83 -0.58 -15.18 -12.32
C CYS A 83 -0.26 -15.18 -10.83
N GLY A 84 -1.00 -14.40 -10.01
CA GLY A 84 -0.77 -14.31 -8.56
C GLY A 84 0.43 -13.47 -8.14
N THR A 85 1.20 -12.88 -9.06
CA THR A 85 2.34 -12.04 -8.69
C THR A 85 1.89 -10.73 -8.04
N GLU A 86 2.64 -10.28 -7.04
CA GLU A 86 2.48 -8.97 -6.42
C GLU A 86 2.77 -7.82 -7.39
N ASN A 87 1.93 -6.80 -7.32
CA ASN A 87 2.06 -5.50 -7.97
C ASN A 87 1.75 -4.43 -6.92
N PHE A 88 1.96 -3.16 -7.25
CA PHE A 88 1.66 -2.07 -6.33
C PHE A 88 0.54 -1.17 -6.86
N TYR A 89 -0.38 -0.85 -5.97
CA TYR A 89 -1.34 0.23 -6.15
C TYR A 89 -0.63 1.58 -6.00
N ASP A 90 -0.76 2.43 -7.01
CA ASP A 90 -0.32 3.82 -6.95
C ASP A 90 -1.50 4.73 -7.28
N SER A 91 -2.00 5.46 -6.28
CA SER A 91 -3.15 6.36 -6.44
C SER A 91 -2.90 7.50 -7.41
N ASP A 92 -1.66 7.98 -7.50
CA ASP A 92 -1.31 9.12 -8.33
C ASP A 92 -1.16 8.68 -9.78
N SER A 93 -0.51 7.53 -10.01
CA SER A 93 -0.46 6.86 -11.31
C SER A 93 -1.86 6.53 -11.83
N LEU A 94 -2.72 5.95 -10.98
CA LEU A 94 -4.10 5.60 -11.34
C LEU A 94 -4.96 6.81 -11.71
N ARG A 95 -4.74 7.96 -11.06
CA ARG A 95 -5.45 9.21 -11.41
C ARG A 95 -4.95 9.76 -12.74
N ALA A 96 -3.64 9.76 -12.96
CA ALA A 96 -3.03 10.23 -14.20
C ALA A 96 -3.39 9.36 -15.42
N SER A 97 -3.61 8.06 -15.22
CA SER A 97 -3.96 7.09 -16.27
C SER A 97 -5.46 7.01 -16.59
N GLY A 98 -6.30 7.88 -16.02
CA GLY A 98 -7.75 7.80 -16.23
C GLY A 98 -8.40 6.56 -15.59
N ARG A 99 -7.89 6.12 -14.43
CA ARG A 99 -8.32 4.93 -13.66
C ARG A 99 -7.90 3.59 -14.26
N ASP A 100 -6.87 3.57 -15.10
CA ASP A 100 -6.24 2.32 -15.54
C ASP A 100 -5.17 1.84 -14.54
N ALA A 101 -5.37 0.65 -13.98
CA ALA A 101 -4.42 0.02 -13.06
C ALA A 101 -3.19 -0.59 -13.78
N GLY A 102 -3.16 -0.56 -15.11
CA GLY A 102 -2.04 -1.02 -15.91
C GLY A 102 -1.97 -2.54 -16.07
N LEU A 103 -0.79 -3.03 -16.45
CA LEU A 103 -0.53 -4.44 -16.73
C LEU A 103 0.37 -5.03 -15.65
N CYS A 104 0.18 -6.32 -15.36
CA CYS A 104 1.07 -7.04 -14.47
C CYS A 104 2.47 -7.11 -15.07
N TRP A 105 3.47 -6.77 -14.26
CA TRP A 105 4.86 -6.71 -14.70
C TRP A 105 5.46 -8.08 -15.07
N THR A 106 4.83 -9.17 -14.66
CA THR A 106 5.29 -10.54 -14.96
C THR A 106 4.56 -11.16 -16.14
N CYS A 107 3.22 -11.19 -16.13
CA CYS A 107 2.44 -11.91 -17.15
C CYS A 107 1.78 -10.99 -18.21
N GLY A 108 1.85 -9.67 -18.03
CA GLY A 108 1.24 -8.70 -18.95
C GLY A 108 -0.29 -8.62 -18.88
N ALA A 109 -0.96 -9.40 -18.04
CA ALA A 109 -2.42 -9.33 -17.87
C ALA A 109 -2.85 -8.01 -17.23
N ARG A 110 -4.01 -7.48 -17.62
CA ARG A 110 -4.54 -6.23 -17.05
C ARG A 110 -4.87 -6.41 -15.57
N ILE A 111 -4.34 -5.53 -14.73
CA ILE A 111 -4.55 -5.57 -13.29
C ILE A 111 -6.01 -5.24 -12.98
N GLN A 112 -6.66 -6.12 -12.22
CA GLN A 112 -7.97 -5.87 -11.63
C GLN A 112 -7.77 -5.41 -10.19
N LEU A 113 -8.31 -4.24 -9.84
CA LEU A 113 -8.17 -3.71 -8.50
C LEU A 113 -9.04 -4.52 -7.53
N PRO A 114 -8.49 -4.98 -6.39
CA PRO A 114 -9.32 -5.49 -5.31
C PRO A 114 -10.08 -4.32 -4.67
N TYR A 115 -10.99 -4.64 -3.75
CA TYR A 115 -11.49 -3.63 -2.84
C TYR A 115 -10.32 -2.97 -2.10
N ARG A 116 -10.44 -1.69 -1.79
CA ARG A 116 -9.52 -0.97 -0.91
C ARG A 116 -10.28 -0.34 0.24
N LEU A 117 -9.65 -0.32 1.41
CA LEU A 117 -10.11 0.44 2.55
C LEU A 117 -9.35 1.76 2.62
N ARG A 118 -10.08 2.88 2.54
CA ARG A 118 -9.53 4.20 2.86
C ARG A 118 -9.87 4.52 4.30
N VAL A 119 -8.88 4.65 5.18
CA VAL A 119 -9.06 4.94 6.61
C VAL A 119 -8.06 6.01 7.04
N GLY A 120 -8.56 7.14 7.53
CA GLY A 120 -7.73 8.33 7.77
C GLY A 120 -6.91 8.71 6.52
N ARG A 121 -5.58 8.71 6.66
CA ARG A 121 -4.63 8.98 5.56
C ARG A 121 -4.16 7.73 4.82
N SER A 122 -4.51 6.54 5.31
CA SER A 122 -4.04 5.27 4.78
C SER A 122 -5.02 4.72 3.75
N THR A 123 -4.48 3.95 2.80
CA THR A 123 -5.25 3.17 1.83
C THR A 123 -4.67 1.78 1.82
N VAL A 124 -5.48 0.78 2.18
CA VAL A 124 -5.06 -0.62 2.29
C VAL A 124 -5.77 -1.43 1.21
N MET A 125 -5.01 -2.15 0.39
CA MET A 125 -5.57 -3.12 -0.56
C MET A 125 -6.14 -4.31 0.21
N LEU A 126 -7.40 -4.66 -0.04
CA LEU A 126 -8.10 -5.77 0.62
C LEU A 126 -7.98 -7.03 -0.24
N ASN A 127 -6.78 -7.62 -0.22
CA ASN A 127 -6.46 -8.91 -0.83
C ASN A 127 -7.01 -10.07 0.02
N TYR A 128 -6.90 -11.29 -0.52
CA TYR A 128 -7.38 -12.52 0.14
C TYR A 128 -6.71 -12.80 1.48
N ASP A 129 -5.52 -12.25 1.72
CA ASP A 129 -4.69 -12.42 2.91
C ASP A 129 -4.55 -11.13 3.74
N THR A 130 -5.23 -10.04 3.36
CA THR A 130 -5.08 -8.76 4.03
C THR A 130 -5.53 -8.85 5.48
N GLN A 131 -4.67 -8.34 6.36
CA GLN A 131 -4.95 -8.14 7.77
C GLN A 131 -4.84 -6.65 8.11
N LEU A 132 -5.79 -6.14 8.88
CA LEU A 132 -5.68 -4.82 9.48
C LEU A 132 -5.08 -4.93 10.87
N PHE A 133 -4.20 -4.00 11.23
CA PHE A 133 -3.55 -3.90 12.54
C PHE A 133 -3.92 -2.56 13.21
N PRO A 134 -3.60 -2.36 14.51
CA PRO A 134 -3.99 -1.16 15.24
C PRO A 134 -3.56 0.14 14.57
N HIS A 135 -2.37 0.18 13.97
CA HIS A 135 -1.89 1.38 13.29
C HIS A 135 -2.74 1.83 12.08
N HIS A 136 -3.57 0.95 11.50
CA HIS A 136 -4.50 1.34 10.43
C HIS A 136 -5.73 2.08 10.98
N ILE A 137 -6.14 1.81 12.21
CA ILE A 137 -7.42 2.27 12.77
C ILE A 137 -7.27 3.20 13.98
N ASP A 138 -6.03 3.41 14.45
CA ASP A 138 -5.69 4.29 15.56
C ASP A 138 -4.37 5.02 15.29
N GLU A 139 -4.44 6.32 15.06
CA GLU A 139 -3.25 7.15 14.78
C GLU A 139 -2.26 7.18 15.95
N ARG A 140 -2.73 6.88 17.17
CA ARG A 140 -1.88 6.82 18.38
C ARG A 140 -1.06 5.54 18.46
N ALA A 141 -1.45 4.50 17.73
CA ALA A 141 -0.80 3.20 17.69
C ALA A 141 0.12 3.07 16.46
N ALA A 142 0.79 4.16 16.08
CA ALA A 142 1.62 4.20 14.87
C ALA A 142 2.65 3.05 14.85
N ASN A 143 2.65 2.27 13.76
CA ASN A 143 3.51 1.10 13.57
C ASN A 143 3.29 -0.07 14.54
N ASP A 144 2.13 -0.13 15.20
CA ASP A 144 1.71 -1.34 15.91
C ASP A 144 1.18 -2.38 14.92
N PHE A 145 1.96 -3.46 14.78
CA PHE A 145 1.64 -4.66 13.99
C PHE A 145 1.44 -5.89 14.88
N SER A 146 1.30 -5.72 16.19
CA SER A 146 1.38 -6.80 17.17
C SER A 146 0.29 -7.86 17.00
N ARG A 147 -0.96 -7.43 16.76
CA ARG A 147 -2.12 -8.31 16.58
C ARG A 147 -3.08 -7.75 15.53
N PRO A 148 -3.62 -8.59 14.63
CA PRO A 148 -4.63 -8.13 13.70
C PRO A 148 -5.93 -7.75 14.45
N VAL A 149 -6.57 -6.69 13.99
CA VAL A 149 -7.89 -6.23 14.44
C VAL A 149 -8.98 -6.66 13.46
N ALA A 150 -8.65 -6.78 12.17
CA ALA A 150 -9.54 -7.27 11.13
C ALA A 150 -8.79 -8.20 10.17
N VAL A 151 -9.50 -9.14 9.55
CA VAL A 151 -8.94 -10.00 8.50
C VAL A 151 -9.91 -10.13 7.33
N VAL A 152 -9.40 -10.09 6.10
CA VAL A 152 -10.19 -10.43 4.93
C VAL A 152 -10.42 -11.93 4.92
N THR A 153 -11.67 -12.33 4.67
CA THR A 153 -12.11 -13.73 4.69
C THR A 153 -12.98 -14.01 3.49
N ARG A 154 -12.93 -15.26 3.02
CA ARG A 154 -13.81 -15.75 1.97
C ARG A 154 -15.10 -16.30 2.60
N HIS A 155 -16.25 -16.04 1.98
CA HIS A 155 -17.51 -16.56 2.48
C HIS A 155 -17.53 -18.10 2.41
N PRO A 156 -17.93 -18.83 3.47
CA PRO A 156 -17.77 -20.28 3.53
C PRO A 156 -18.52 -21.05 2.43
N GLN A 157 -19.71 -20.56 2.05
CA GLN A 157 -20.55 -21.17 1.02
C GLN A 157 -20.50 -20.47 -0.35
N GLN A 158 -19.91 -19.28 -0.44
CA GLN A 158 -19.96 -18.45 -1.66
C GLN A 158 -18.57 -17.97 -2.03
N ALA A 159 -17.90 -18.73 -2.89
CA ALA A 159 -16.49 -18.55 -3.19
C ALA A 159 -16.16 -17.18 -3.85
N SER A 160 -17.13 -16.49 -4.44
CA SER A 160 -16.94 -15.15 -5.02
C SER A 160 -17.13 -14.01 -4.02
N VAL A 161 -17.63 -14.30 -2.81
CA VAL A 161 -17.97 -13.28 -1.81
C VAL A 161 -16.84 -13.17 -0.80
N TRP A 162 -16.37 -11.93 -0.62
CA TRP A 162 -15.34 -11.57 0.34
C TRP A 162 -15.94 -10.75 1.47
N GLY A 163 -15.42 -10.93 2.67
CA GLY A 163 -15.84 -10.22 3.87
C GLY A 163 -14.69 -9.76 4.72
N LEU A 164 -14.95 -8.78 5.59
CA LEU A 164 -14.02 -8.32 6.62
C LEU A 164 -14.52 -8.83 7.97
N LYS A 165 -13.72 -9.69 8.60
CA LYS A 165 -14.00 -10.24 9.93
C LYS A 165 -13.38 -9.37 11.01
N ASN A 166 -14.15 -8.99 12.02
CA ASN A 166 -13.63 -8.39 13.23
C ASN A 166 -12.99 -9.48 14.10
N VAL A 167 -11.67 -9.42 14.29
CA VAL A 167 -10.91 -10.34 15.16
C VAL A 167 -10.37 -9.66 16.41
N SER A 168 -10.73 -8.39 16.62
CA SER A 168 -10.44 -7.64 17.83
C SER A 168 -11.41 -7.99 18.97
N GLN A 169 -11.20 -7.40 20.15
CA GLN A 169 -12.14 -7.48 21.27
C GLN A 169 -13.13 -6.31 21.30
N GLU A 170 -13.00 -5.36 20.36
CA GLU A 170 -13.82 -4.16 20.29
C GLU A 170 -15.04 -4.38 19.39
N ARG A 171 -16.14 -3.70 19.71
CA ARG A 171 -17.28 -3.60 18.80
C ARG A 171 -17.05 -2.47 17.80
N TRP A 172 -17.47 -2.67 16.55
CA TRP A 172 -17.49 -1.63 15.52
C TRP A 172 -18.92 -1.32 15.12
N SER A 173 -19.11 -0.25 14.36
CA SER A 173 -20.35 -0.02 13.64
C SER A 173 -20.09 0.18 12.16
N PHE A 174 -21.07 -0.10 11.32
CA PHE A 174 -20.96 0.08 9.88
C PHE A 174 -22.29 0.51 9.24
N CYS A 175 -22.17 1.16 8.09
CA CYS A 175 -23.29 1.57 7.23
C CYS A 175 -23.01 1.06 5.81
N LYS A 176 -23.98 0.35 5.20
CA LYS A 176 -23.86 -0.14 3.81
C LYS A 176 -23.93 1.00 2.79
N SER A 177 -24.65 2.06 3.11
CA SER A 177 -24.76 3.29 2.33
C SER A 177 -24.88 4.50 3.26
N ILE A 178 -24.73 5.71 2.72
CA ILE A 178 -24.79 6.95 3.51
C ILE A 178 -26.12 7.14 4.25
N ASP A 179 -27.22 6.62 3.68
CA ASP A 179 -28.57 6.72 4.22
C ASP A 179 -28.98 5.51 5.07
N SER A 180 -28.11 4.49 5.16
CA SER A 180 -28.41 3.29 5.94
C SER A 180 -28.22 3.51 7.44
N ARG A 181 -29.11 2.92 8.25
CA ARG A 181 -28.98 2.95 9.71
C ARG A 181 -27.67 2.24 10.13
N PRO A 182 -26.89 2.80 11.06
CA PRO A 182 -25.72 2.13 11.59
C PRO A 182 -26.08 0.77 12.20
N MET A 183 -25.33 -0.25 11.81
CA MET A 183 -25.39 -1.60 12.34
C MET A 183 -24.16 -1.86 13.20
N GLU A 184 -24.30 -2.67 14.26
CA GLU A 184 -23.15 -3.13 15.04
C GLU A 184 -22.48 -4.34 14.39
N LEU A 185 -21.15 -4.40 14.51
CA LEU A 185 -20.33 -5.57 14.19
C LEU A 185 -19.55 -5.98 15.44
N LEU A 186 -19.98 -7.08 16.05
CA LEU A 186 -19.38 -7.62 17.28
C LEU A 186 -18.07 -8.40 16.98
N PRO A 187 -17.19 -8.58 17.98
CA PRO A 187 -16.06 -9.50 17.89
C PRO A 187 -16.43 -10.86 17.31
N GLY A 188 -15.64 -11.33 16.34
CA GLY A 188 -15.84 -12.60 15.65
C GLY A 188 -16.84 -12.56 14.49
N GLN A 189 -17.60 -11.47 14.31
CA GLN A 189 -18.52 -11.32 13.18
C GLN A 189 -17.82 -10.82 11.92
N SER A 190 -18.42 -11.12 10.77
CA SER A 190 -17.97 -10.66 9.45
C SER A 190 -19.04 -9.82 8.77
N LEU A 191 -18.60 -8.79 8.06
CA LEU A 191 -19.43 -8.09 7.08
C LEU A 191 -18.96 -8.43 5.66
N THR A 192 -19.85 -8.29 4.68
CA THR A 192 -19.51 -8.48 3.26
C THR A 192 -18.88 -7.21 2.70
N LEU A 193 -17.80 -7.35 1.93
CA LEU A 193 -17.13 -6.23 1.28
C LEU A 193 -17.95 -5.77 0.07
N GLU A 194 -18.37 -4.51 0.12
CA GLU A 194 -19.12 -3.83 -0.93
C GLU A 194 -18.57 -2.40 -1.06
N SER A 195 -18.56 -1.86 -2.28
CA SER A 195 -18.15 -0.47 -2.48
C SER A 195 -19.15 0.48 -1.83
N GLY A 196 -18.67 1.49 -1.10
CA GLY A 196 -19.50 2.44 -0.35
C GLY A 196 -19.76 2.04 1.10
N LEU A 197 -19.35 0.83 1.52
CA LEU A 197 -19.41 0.40 2.91
C LEU A 197 -18.54 1.31 3.78
N ARG A 198 -19.14 1.91 4.80
CA ARG A 198 -18.47 2.73 5.80
C ARG A 198 -18.38 1.98 7.12
N ILE A 199 -17.18 1.90 7.70
CA ILE A 199 -16.91 1.17 8.93
C ILE A 199 -16.31 2.14 9.93
N ASN A 200 -16.94 2.27 11.10
CA ASN A 200 -16.42 3.02 12.22
C ASN A 200 -15.72 2.05 13.18
N PHE A 201 -14.39 2.14 13.25
CA PHE A 201 -13.53 1.34 14.13
C PHE A 201 -13.44 1.91 15.56
N GLY A 202 -14.31 2.86 15.91
CA GLY A 202 -14.35 3.57 17.19
C GLY A 202 -13.54 4.88 17.18
N ARG A 203 -12.33 4.86 16.62
CA ARG A 203 -11.44 6.04 16.55
C ARG A 203 -11.34 6.65 15.16
N LEU A 204 -11.33 5.81 14.14
CA LEU A 204 -11.29 6.21 12.75
C LEU A 204 -12.46 5.59 11.99
N GLU A 205 -12.90 6.31 10.97
CA GLU A 205 -13.85 5.80 9.99
C GLU A 205 -13.11 5.41 8.70
N GLY A 206 -13.46 4.24 8.18
CA GLY A 206 -12.97 3.74 6.91
C GLY A 206 -14.09 3.58 5.89
N GLU A 207 -13.75 3.70 4.61
CA GLU A 207 -14.66 3.52 3.49
C GLU A 207 -14.07 2.50 2.50
N VAL A 208 -14.85 1.48 2.16
CA VAL A 208 -14.49 0.48 1.15
C VAL A 208 -14.82 1.00 -0.24
N ARG A 209 -13.88 0.87 -1.19
CA ARG A 209 -14.02 1.32 -2.58
C ARG A 209 -13.46 0.29 -3.56
N ILE A 210 -13.90 0.36 -4.82
CA ILE A 210 -13.26 -0.27 -5.99
C ILE A 210 -12.41 0.76 -6.73
#